data_AF-A0A0C9TWR3-F1
#
_entry.id   AF-A0A0C9TWR3-F1
#
_cell.length_a   1.000
_cell.length_b   1.000
_cell.length_c   1.000
_cell.angle_alpha   90.00
_cell.angle_beta   90.00
_cell.angle_gamma   90.00
#
_symmetry.space_group_name_H-M   'P 1'
#
loop_
_entity.id
_entity.type
_entity.pdbx_description
1 polymer ?
#
loop_
_entity_poly.entity_id
_entity_poly.type
_entity_poly.pdbx_seq_one_letter_code
_entity_poly.pdbx_strand_id
1 'polypeptide(L)' 'MNQEVETYLCIFCKGKPDEWSRLLSTAEFSHNSNIHSVAKKSPFFLMLRYEPRSYPSITKDSPLPS' A
#
# COMPACT_ATOMS: atom_id res chain seq x y z
N MET A 1 -4.49 9.61 12.92
CA MET A 1 -5.73 8.82 13.02
C MET A 1 -5.76 7.91 11.80
N ASN A 2 -5.80 6.59 11.99
CA ASN A 2 -5.59 5.63 10.90
C ASN A 2 -6.92 5.10 10.33
N GLN A 3 -7.89 6.01 10.15
CA GLN A 3 -9.27 5.69 9.75
C GLN A 3 -9.32 4.91 8.43
N GLU A 4 -8.38 5.16 7.51
CA GLU A 4 -8.28 4.43 6.26
C GLU A 4 -7.92 2.96 6.50
N VAL A 5 -6.97 2.68 7.39
CA VAL A 5 -6.57 1.31 7.74
C VAL A 5 -7.68 0.59 8.50
N GLU A 6 -8.35 1.26 9.44
CA GLU A 6 -9.51 0.68 10.13
C GLU A 6 -10.68 0.39 9.18
N THR A 7 -10.96 1.30 8.24
CA THR A 7 -11.99 1.09 7.22
C THR A 7 -11.63 -0.08 6.30
N TYR A 8 -10.37 -0.17 5.89
CA TYR A 8 -9.86 -1.26 5.07
C TYR A 8 -10.00 -2.60 5.81
N LEU A 9 -9.51 -2.69 7.04
CA LEU A 9 -9.66 -3.89 7.87
C LEU A 9 -11.13 -4.25 8.08
N CYS A 10 -12.02 -3.29 8.34
CA CYS A 10 -13.44 -3.56 8.55
C CYS A 10 -14.13 -4.11 7.29
N ILE A 11 -13.84 -3.57 6.11
CA ILE A 11 -14.41 -4.03 4.84
C ILE A 11 -13.86 -5.42 4.47
N PHE A 12 -12.54 -5.60 4.59
CA PHE A 12 -11.88 -6.84 4.17
C PHE A 12 -12.07 -7.99 5.17
N CYS A 13 -12.01 -7.74 6.48
CA CYS A 13 -12.31 -8.77 7.49
C CYS A 13 -13.79 -9.20 7.46
N LYS A 14 -14.71 -8.34 7.00
CA LYS A 14 -16.11 -8.73 6.78
C LYS A 14 -16.31 -9.62 5.56
N GLY A 15 -15.58 -9.38 4.47
CA GLY A 15 -15.72 -10.15 3.23
C GLY A 15 -14.85 -11.40 3.14
N LYS A 16 -13.65 -11.36 3.75
CA LYS A 16 -12.61 -12.40 3.67
C LYS A 16 -11.77 -12.44 4.96
N PRO A 17 -12.32 -12.95 6.06
CA PRO A 17 -11.65 -12.98 7.37
C PRO A 17 -10.38 -13.82 7.40
N ASP A 18 -10.13 -14.71 6.44
CA ASP A 18 -8.89 -15.52 6.36
C ASP A 18 -7.75 -14.84 5.59
N GLU A 19 -8.05 -13.83 4.75
CA GLU A 19 -7.06 -13.17 3.89
C GLU A 19 -6.55 -11.83 4.44
N TRP A 20 -7.06 -11.39 5.58
CA TRP A 20 -6.74 -10.08 6.16
C TRP A 20 -5.24 -9.84 6.35
N SER A 21 -4.50 -10.87 6.75
CA SER A 21 -3.05 -10.80 7.00
C SER A 21 -2.24 -10.54 5.73
N ARG A 22 -2.67 -11.09 4.59
CA ARG A 22 -2.05 -10.87 3.28
C ARG A 22 -2.33 -9.46 2.74
N LEU A 23 -3.47 -8.88 3.11
CA LEU A 23 -3.90 -7.55 2.68
C LEU A 23 -3.29 -6.44 3.55
N LEU A 24 -2.84 -6.78 4.77
CA LEU A 24 -2.21 -5.84 5.69
C LEU A 24 -0.97 -5.18 5.07
N SER A 25 -0.11 -5.95 4.41
CA SER A 25 1.08 -5.42 3.73
C SER A 25 0.72 -4.41 2.62
N THR A 26 -0.39 -4.64 1.91
CA THR A 26 -0.88 -3.70 0.89
C THR A 26 -1.44 -2.43 1.51
N ALA A 27 -2.21 -2.55 2.60
CA ALA A 27 -2.76 -1.41 3.32
C ALA A 27 -1.64 -0.55 3.94
N GLU A 28 -0.66 -1.17 4.58
CA GLU A 28 0.52 -0.50 5.13
C GLU A 28 1.29 0.24 4.05
N PHE A 29 1.57 -0.41 2.92
CA PHE A 29 2.27 0.23 1.81
C PHE A 29 1.49 1.43 1.25
N SER A 30 0.18 1.27 1.03
CA SER A 30 -0.69 2.34 0.51
C SER A 30 -0.74 3.54 1.47
N HIS A 31 -0.90 3.27 2.76
CA HIS A 31 -0.94 4.32 3.79
C HIS A 31 0.41 5.04 3.90
N ASN A 32 1.51 4.29 3.98
CA ASN A 32 2.84 4.86 4.17
C ASN A 32 3.40 5.55 2.91
N SER A 33 2.83 5.28 1.74
CA SER A 33 3.14 5.98 0.48
C SER A 33 2.28 7.24 0.28
N ASN A 34 1.19 7.41 1.03
CA ASN A 34 0.31 8.55 0.86
C ASN A 34 0.93 9.83 1.43
N ILE A 35 0.89 10.89 0.63
CA ILE A 35 1.38 12.20 1.04
C ILE A 35 0.36 12.82 1.99
N HIS A 36 0.74 12.95 3.26
CA HIS A 36 -0.11 13.61 4.25
C HIS A 36 -0.23 15.11 3.95
N SER A 37 -1.47 15.62 3.97
CA SER A 37 -1.77 17.02 3.63
C SER A 37 -1.01 18.06 4.47
N VAL A 38 -0.73 17.72 5.73
CA VAL A 38 0.00 18.53 6.71
C VAL A 38 1.51 18.47 6.49
N ALA A 39 2.07 17.28 6.33
CA ALA A 39 3.53 17.09 6.20
C ALA A 39 4.05 17.34 4.77
N LYS A 40 3.14 17.34 3.77
CA LYS A 40 3.44 17.44 2.32
C LYS A 40 4.44 16.39 1.83
N LYS A 41 4.67 15.33 2.62
CA LYS A 41 5.60 14.22 2.40
C LYS A 41 4.93 12.94 2.86
N SER A 42 5.25 11.80 2.23
CA SER A 42 4.76 10.52 2.73
C SER A 42 5.53 10.10 4.00
N PRO A 43 4.92 9.31 4.88
CA PRO A 43 5.62 8.67 5.98
C PRO A 43 6.89 7.92 5.55
N PHE A 44 6.87 7.23 4.40
CA PHE A 44 8.08 6.57 3.87
C PHE A 44 9.19 7.56 3.56
N PHE A 45 8.88 8.69 2.93
CA PHE A 45 9.89 9.71 2.66
C PHE A 45 10.45 10.32 3.97
N LEU A 46 9.60 10.51 4.98
CA LEU A 46 10.04 11.02 6.27
C LEU A 46 10.97 10.04 7.00
N MET A 47 10.69 8.75 6.91
CA MET A 47 11.41 7.71 7.66
C MET A 47 12.64 7.18 6.92
N LEU A 48 12.52 6.91 5.63
CA LEU A 48 13.55 6.29 4.80
C LEU A 48 14.37 7.31 3.99
N ARG A 49 13.92 8.57 3.91
CA ARG A 49 14.48 9.63 3.05
C ARG A 49 14.32 9.37 1.54
N TYR A 50 13.59 8.34 1.14
CA TYR A 50 13.21 8.04 -0.24
C TYR A 50 11.81 7.40 -0.25
N GLU A 51 11.14 7.45 -1.41
CA GLU A 51 9.87 6.75 -1.62
C GLU A 51 10.16 5.33 -2.13
N PRO A 52 9.82 4.27 -1.38
CA PRO A 52 9.97 2.90 -1.85
C PRO A 52 9.02 2.67 -3.01
N ARG A 53 9.55 2.11 -4.10
CA ARG A 53 8.75 1.74 -5.26
C ARG A 53 7.98 0.47 -4.92
N SER A 54 6.64 0.46 -5.09
CA SER A 54 5.92 -0.81 -5.08
C SER A 54 6.50 -1.65 -6.21
N TYR A 55 6.86 -2.90 -5.92
CA TYR A 55 7.14 -3.85 -6.98
C TYR A 55 5.79 -4.37 -7.48
N PRO A 56 5.30 -3.98 -8.67
CA PRO A 56 4.39 -4.86 -9.37
C PRO A 56 5.23 -6.03 -9.88
N SER A 57 5.11 -7.20 -9.28
CA SER A 57 5.54 -8.43 -9.95
C SER A 57 4.55 -8.74 -11.08
N ILE A 58 4.57 -7.95 -12.16
CA ILE A 58 4.07 -8.31 -13.49
C ILE A 58 4.70 -7.33 -14.48
N THR A 59 5.76 -7.80 -15.14
CA THR A 59 6.05 -7.56 -16.57
C THR A 59 7.14 -8.55 -16.98
N LYS A 60 6.76 -9.82 -17.08
CA LYS A 60 7.37 -10.76 -18.04
C LYS A 60 6.20 -11.49 -18.65
N ASP A 61 5.64 -10.91 -19.71
CA ASP A 61 4.82 -11.55 -20.76
C ASP A 61 4.04 -10.46 -21.52
N SER A 62 4.74 -9.44 -22.02
CA SER A 62 4.24 -8.71 -23.18
C SER A 62 4.93 -9.29 -24.41
N PRO A 63 4.22 -9.94 -25.34
CA PRO A 63 4.80 -10.57 -26.53
C PRO A 63 4.95 -9.56 -27.68
N LEU A 64 5.55 -8.40 -27.42
CA LEU A 64 5.87 -7.45 -28.48
C LEU A 64 7.39 -7.39 -28.66
N PRO A 65 7.93 -7.73 -29.85
CA PRO A 65 9.36 -7.83 -30.06
C PRO A 65 10.02 -6.46 -30.22
N SER A 66 11.33 -6.50 -29.94
CA SER A 66 12.34 -5.43 -29.93
C SER A 66 12.31 -4.45 -31.09
#